data_AF-A0A355GVA7-F1
#
_entry.id   AF-A0A355GVA7-F1
#
_cell.length_a   1.000
_cell.length_b   1.000
_cell.length_c   1.000
_cell.angle_alpha   90.00
_cell.angle_beta   90.00
_cell.angle_gamma   90.00
#
_symmetry.space_group_name_H-M   'P 1'
#
loop_
_entity.id
_entity.type
_entity.pdbx_description
1 polymer ?
#
loop_
_entity_poly.entity_id
_entity_poly.type
_entity_poly.pdbx_seq_one_letter_code
_entity_poly.pdbx_strand_id
1 'polypeptide(L)'
;MAKYNMTKDGGMRMKRLLFSSVLIILLCLILLSSGCGQKPQFTLTIGVEGDGTTLPKPGKYTYGENTVVTLKATPAAGSLFDHWGGADGASVSSANTIVMNGNKSVKAVFSKLTYPLNITVNPEGTGTVTPELVIKAGKDYEHGQTVRLTATPTTAGYLFTDWGGDLSGSENPAELLIDSAKSVTANFAEAKMEIVTQPAASIAGQTLGGFPTVK
;
A
#
# COMPACT_ATOMS: atom_id res chain seq x y z
N MET A 1 51.85 96.36 -39.90
CA MET A 1 50.40 96.07 -39.75
C MET A 1 50.16 94.62 -40.11
N ALA A 2 49.79 93.76 -39.16
CA ALA A 2 49.33 92.40 -39.46
C ALA A 2 48.07 92.13 -38.63
N LYS A 3 46.95 91.92 -39.33
CA LYS A 3 45.64 91.58 -38.75
C LYS A 3 45.57 90.07 -38.58
N TYR A 4 45.24 89.60 -37.37
CA TYR A 4 44.94 88.20 -37.08
C TYR A 4 43.43 87.98 -37.24
N ASN A 5 43.02 87.09 -38.15
CA ASN A 5 41.64 86.64 -38.29
C ASN A 5 41.49 85.25 -37.67
N MET A 6 40.57 85.13 -36.71
CA MET A 6 40.11 83.85 -36.17
C MET A 6 39.08 83.21 -37.09
N THR A 7 39.22 81.91 -37.38
CA THR A 7 38.14 81.07 -37.93
C THR A 7 37.76 80.01 -36.89
N LYS A 8 36.49 80.05 -36.48
CA LYS A 8 35.79 79.00 -35.73
C LYS A 8 35.44 77.88 -36.71
N ASP A 9 35.79 76.64 -36.38
CA ASP A 9 34.81 75.53 -36.38
C ASP A 9 35.37 74.30 -35.64
N GLY A 10 35.01 74.15 -34.36
CA GLY A 10 35.37 73.03 -33.49
C GLY A 10 34.17 72.17 -33.10
N GLY A 11 33.11 72.12 -33.93
CA GLY A 11 31.78 71.69 -33.49
C GLY A 11 31.39 70.21 -33.70
N MET A 12 32.22 69.35 -34.30
CA MET A 12 31.73 68.03 -34.78
C MET A 12 32.47 66.79 -34.24
N ARG A 13 33.39 66.93 -33.27
CA ARG A 13 34.14 65.77 -32.74
C ARG A 13 33.69 65.25 -31.37
N MET A 14 32.82 65.97 -30.65
CA MET A 14 32.45 65.60 -29.27
C MET A 14 31.14 64.80 -29.16
N LYS A 15 30.31 64.74 -30.21
CA LYS A 15 29.05 63.99 -30.18
C LYS A 15 29.25 62.48 -30.31
N ARG A 16 30.20 62.01 -31.16
CA ARG A 16 30.48 60.56 -31.33
C ARG A 16 31.07 59.88 -30.09
N LEU A 17 31.81 60.63 -29.26
CA LEU A 17 32.38 60.12 -28.00
C LEU A 17 31.32 60.04 -26.88
N LEU A 18 30.40 61.01 -26.80
CA LEU A 18 29.31 61.01 -25.83
C LEU A 18 28.27 59.90 -26.12
N PHE A 19 27.96 59.60 -27.39
CA PHE A 19 27.09 58.45 -27.73
C PHE A 19 27.74 57.09 -27.43
N SER A 20 29.06 56.97 -27.58
CA SER A 20 29.80 55.75 -27.22
C SER A 20 29.89 55.55 -25.71
N SER A 21 30.16 56.60 -24.93
CA SER A 21 30.15 56.53 -23.47
C SER A 21 28.77 56.25 -22.89
N VAL A 22 27.69 56.82 -23.44
CA VAL A 22 26.32 56.51 -22.98
C VAL A 22 25.92 55.08 -23.38
N LEU A 23 26.31 54.59 -24.56
CA LEU A 23 26.05 53.20 -24.97
C LEU A 23 26.87 52.18 -24.16
N ILE A 24 28.12 52.49 -23.79
CA ILE A 24 28.95 51.66 -22.92
C ILE A 24 28.45 51.68 -21.48
N ILE A 25 27.98 52.83 -20.95
CA ILE A 25 27.36 52.91 -19.63
C ILE A 25 26.02 52.17 -19.62
N LEU A 26 25.22 52.24 -20.69
CA LEU A 26 23.97 51.49 -20.82
C LEU A 26 24.23 49.98 -20.99
N LEU A 27 25.24 49.56 -21.76
CA LEU A 27 25.69 48.16 -21.81
C LEU A 27 26.25 47.68 -20.46
N CYS A 28 27.01 48.50 -19.74
CA CYS A 28 27.49 48.18 -18.40
C CYS A 28 26.35 48.11 -17.39
N LEU A 29 25.31 48.95 -17.48
CA LEU A 29 24.12 48.87 -16.62
C LEU A 29 23.26 47.64 -16.94
N ILE A 30 23.16 47.24 -18.22
CA ILE A 30 22.49 46.01 -18.64
C ILE A 30 23.31 44.76 -18.21
N LEU A 31 24.65 44.82 -18.27
CA LEU A 31 25.55 43.76 -17.78
C LEU A 31 25.62 43.70 -16.24
N LEU A 32 25.47 44.83 -15.53
CA LEU A 32 25.38 44.90 -14.06
C LEU A 32 24.01 44.40 -13.55
N SER A 33 22.94 44.56 -14.34
CA SER A 33 21.62 43.99 -14.00
C SER A 33 21.55 42.46 -14.15
N SER A 34 22.52 41.86 -14.85
CA SER A 34 22.60 40.41 -15.07
C SER A 34 23.38 39.68 -13.95
N GLY A 35 23.95 40.42 -13.00
CA GLY A 35 24.75 39.91 -11.87
C GLY A 35 23.98 39.72 -10.57
N CYS A 36 22.69 39.40 -10.60
CA CYS A 36 21.99 38.99 -9.37
C CYS A 36 22.53 37.60 -8.97
N GLY A 37 23.33 37.54 -7.91
CA GLY A 37 23.92 36.30 -7.39
C GLY A 37 22.87 35.22 -7.25
N GLN A 38 22.96 34.18 -8.08
CA GLN A 38 22.06 33.03 -8.00
C GLN A 38 22.26 32.37 -6.63
N LYS A 39 21.27 32.54 -5.73
CA LYS A 39 21.28 31.87 -4.43
C LYS A 39 21.40 30.34 -4.66
N PRO A 40 22.25 29.61 -3.90
CA PRO A 40 22.40 28.17 -4.10
C PRO A 40 21.05 27.45 -4.10
N GLN A 41 20.88 26.53 -5.05
CA GLN A 41 19.70 25.68 -5.13
C GLN A 41 20.08 24.25 -4.81
N PHE A 42 19.18 23.56 -4.10
CA PHE A 42 19.34 22.17 -3.70
C PHE A 42 18.15 21.34 -4.15
N THR A 43 18.43 20.08 -4.46
CA THR A 43 17.42 19.11 -4.89
C THR A 43 16.92 18.31 -3.68
N LEU A 44 15.61 18.21 -3.51
CA LEU A 44 14.94 17.26 -2.64
C LEU A 44 14.33 16.14 -3.47
N THR A 45 14.73 14.90 -3.21
CA THR A 45 14.10 13.70 -3.79
C THR A 45 13.19 13.05 -2.75
N ILE A 46 11.94 12.79 -3.10
CA ILE A 46 10.94 12.16 -2.23
C ILE A 46 10.54 10.82 -2.85
N GLY A 47 10.62 9.75 -2.05
CA GLY A 47 10.17 8.41 -2.40
C GLY A 47 9.13 7.86 -1.42
N VAL A 48 8.53 6.73 -1.79
CA VAL A 48 7.60 5.96 -0.96
C VAL A 48 7.98 4.49 -1.04
N GLU A 49 7.85 3.77 0.07
CA GLU A 49 7.92 2.32 0.18
C GLU A 49 6.72 1.83 0.99
N GLY A 50 6.02 0.81 0.48
CA GLY A 50 4.73 0.38 1.00
C GLY A 50 3.55 1.21 0.47
N ASP A 51 2.37 1.00 1.04
CA ASP A 51 1.12 1.55 0.55
C ASP A 51 0.74 2.86 1.28
N GLY A 52 1.02 3.97 0.62
CA GLY A 52 0.70 5.29 1.14
C GLY A 52 1.06 6.42 0.16
N THR A 53 0.83 7.65 0.60
CA THR A 53 1.12 8.85 -0.19
C THR A 53 1.89 9.87 0.62
N THR A 54 2.58 10.79 -0.08
CA THR A 54 3.28 11.91 0.53
C THR A 54 2.82 13.24 -0.03
N LEU A 55 3.01 14.29 0.76
CA LEU A 55 2.94 15.69 0.34
C LEU A 55 4.26 16.37 0.72
N PRO A 56 5.06 16.88 -0.23
CA PRO A 56 4.89 16.78 -1.68
C PRO A 56 4.88 15.34 -2.19
N LYS A 57 4.29 15.12 -3.38
CA LYS A 57 4.22 13.79 -4.00
C LYS A 57 5.62 13.23 -4.27
N PRO A 58 5.78 11.91 -4.45
CA PRO A 58 7.05 11.34 -4.85
C PRO A 58 7.58 12.01 -6.12
N GLY A 59 8.85 12.37 -6.11
CA GLY A 59 9.44 13.17 -7.19
C GLY A 59 10.71 13.90 -6.78
N LYS A 60 11.20 14.74 -7.69
CA LYS A 60 12.36 15.61 -7.48
C LYS A 60 11.92 17.06 -7.54
N TYR A 61 12.38 17.84 -6.57
CA TYR A 61 12.03 19.25 -6.40
C TYR A 61 13.30 20.07 -6.18
N THR A 62 13.29 21.31 -6.64
CA THR A 62 14.40 22.24 -6.45
C THR A 62 13.96 23.37 -5.55
N TYR A 63 14.76 23.64 -4.52
CA TYR A 63 14.50 24.67 -3.52
C TYR A 63 15.75 25.54 -3.34
N GLY A 64 15.55 26.80 -2.95
CA GLY A 64 16.65 27.66 -2.54
C GLY A 64 17.23 27.24 -1.19
N GLU A 65 18.49 27.60 -0.94
CA GLU A 65 19.15 27.40 0.35
C GLU A 65 18.32 27.96 1.53
N ASN A 66 18.29 27.20 2.63
CA ASN A 66 17.54 27.45 3.88
C ASN A 66 16.01 27.45 3.73
N THR A 67 15.48 26.98 2.59
CA THR A 67 14.04 26.73 2.46
C THR A 67 13.62 25.63 3.43
N VAL A 68 12.57 25.86 4.21
CA VAL A 68 11.96 24.84 5.07
C VAL A 68 10.82 24.19 4.30
N VAL A 69 10.93 22.89 4.05
CA VAL A 69 9.92 22.08 3.34
C VAL A 69 9.19 21.24 4.37
N THR A 70 7.86 21.37 4.42
CA THR A 70 7.02 20.49 5.24
C THR A 70 6.65 19.26 4.44
N LEU A 71 6.86 18.09 5.04
CA LEU A 71 6.50 16.78 4.53
C LEU A 71 5.35 16.21 5.33
N LYS A 72 4.42 15.56 4.64
CA LYS A 72 3.35 14.79 5.25
C LYS A 72 3.27 13.41 4.60
N ALA A 73 3.17 12.36 5.41
CA ALA A 73 2.87 11.01 4.99
C ALA A 73 1.40 10.69 5.33
N THR A 74 0.71 9.97 4.45
CA THR A 74 -0.67 9.53 4.65
C THR A 74 -0.78 8.07 4.22
N PRO A 75 -0.93 7.12 5.17
CA PRO A 75 -1.09 5.71 4.86
C PRO A 75 -2.34 5.44 4.03
N ALA A 76 -2.27 4.43 3.17
CA ALA A 76 -3.46 3.86 2.55
C ALA A 76 -4.28 3.04 3.57
N ALA A 77 -5.51 2.66 3.21
CA ALA A 77 -6.30 1.72 4.01
C ALA A 77 -5.54 0.39 4.17
N GLY A 78 -5.54 -0.17 5.39
CA GLY A 78 -4.79 -1.40 5.69
C GLY A 78 -3.28 -1.20 5.90
N SER A 79 -2.80 0.04 5.99
CA SER A 79 -1.37 0.35 6.23
C SER A 79 -1.18 1.37 7.35
N LEU A 80 0.00 1.35 7.96
CA LEU A 80 0.48 2.27 8.98
C LEU A 80 1.68 3.04 8.44
N PHE A 81 1.81 4.30 8.84
CA PHE A 81 3.06 5.03 8.64
C PHE A 81 4.07 4.54 9.67
N ASP A 82 5.20 4.04 9.21
CA ASP A 82 6.27 3.53 10.07
C ASP A 82 7.26 4.66 10.39
N HIS A 83 7.95 5.18 9.37
CA HIS A 83 8.91 6.28 9.54
C HIS A 83 9.30 6.96 8.22
N TRP A 84 9.99 8.10 8.31
CA TRP A 84 10.70 8.71 7.18
C TRP A 84 12.15 8.24 7.12
N GLY A 85 12.58 7.48 6.10
CA GLY A 85 13.99 7.17 5.87
C GLY A 85 14.74 8.27 5.09
N GLY A 86 16.08 8.25 5.13
CA GLY A 86 16.94 9.11 4.29
C GLY A 86 17.86 10.06 5.05
N ALA A 87 18.46 11.02 4.31
CA ALA A 87 19.63 11.81 4.73
C ALA A 87 19.42 12.70 5.97
N ASP A 88 18.17 12.98 6.36
CA ASP A 88 17.82 13.75 7.56
C ASP A 88 17.06 12.94 8.62
N GLY A 89 17.05 11.61 8.49
CA GLY A 89 16.71 10.70 9.58
C GLY A 89 15.22 10.38 9.81
N ALA A 90 15.06 9.22 10.47
CA ALA A 90 13.83 8.59 10.95
C ALA A 90 13.07 9.47 11.93
N SER A 91 12.22 10.36 11.42
CA SER A 91 11.14 10.92 12.22
C SER A 91 9.97 9.94 12.23
N VAL A 92 9.50 9.60 13.43
CA VAL A 92 8.28 8.81 13.69
C VAL A 92 6.99 9.64 13.53
N SER A 93 7.11 10.95 13.33
CA SER A 93 5.94 11.79 13.03
C SER A 93 5.59 11.73 11.54
N SER A 94 4.30 11.53 11.25
CA SER A 94 3.77 11.60 9.88
C SER A 94 3.92 12.98 9.24
N ALA A 95 4.10 14.03 10.06
CA ALA A 95 4.52 15.37 9.62
C ALA A 95 5.99 15.62 10.01
N ASN A 96 6.82 15.98 9.04
CA ASN A 96 8.25 16.26 9.24
C ASN A 96 8.65 17.54 8.50
N THR A 97 9.69 18.25 8.95
CA THR A 97 10.21 19.45 8.29
C THR A 97 11.66 19.28 7.91
N ILE A 98 12.02 19.66 6.68
CA ILE A 98 13.39 19.59 6.15
C ILE A 98 13.89 20.99 5.86
N VAL A 99 15.10 21.31 6.30
CA VAL A 99 15.80 22.55 5.93
C VAL A 99 16.75 22.27 4.78
N MET A 100 16.58 22.95 3.65
CA MET A 100 17.39 22.74 2.45
C MET A 100 18.76 23.42 2.57
N ASN A 101 19.74 22.72 3.17
CA ASN A 101 21.15 23.13 3.27
C ASN A 101 22.09 22.29 2.38
N GLY A 102 21.52 21.44 1.53
CA GLY A 102 22.22 20.50 0.66
C GLY A 102 21.22 19.67 -0.13
N ASN A 103 21.70 18.91 -1.13
CA ASN A 103 20.88 17.93 -1.81
C ASN A 103 20.45 16.83 -0.83
N LYS A 104 19.16 16.48 -0.83
CA LYS A 104 18.57 15.55 0.13
C LYS A 104 17.68 14.54 -0.56
N SER A 105 17.59 13.36 0.05
CA SER A 105 16.70 12.28 -0.36
C SER A 105 15.99 11.74 0.87
N VAL A 106 14.67 11.63 0.78
CA VAL A 106 13.81 11.09 1.84
C VAL A 106 12.81 10.09 1.28
N LYS A 107 12.39 9.15 2.12
CA LYS A 107 11.46 8.09 1.75
C LYS A 107 10.44 7.90 2.88
N ALA A 108 9.15 8.00 2.60
CA ALA A 108 8.13 7.55 3.56
C ALA A 108 8.01 6.03 3.50
N VAL A 109 8.11 5.37 4.64
CA VAL A 109 7.97 3.92 4.77
C VAL A 109 6.64 3.62 5.44
N PHE A 110 5.86 2.74 4.82
CA PHE A 110 4.58 2.25 5.33
C PHE A 110 4.63 0.74 5.52
N SER A 111 4.05 0.25 6.61
CA SER A 111 3.91 -1.17 6.92
C SER A 111 2.44 -1.57 6.86
N LYS A 112 2.15 -2.82 6.49
CA LYS A 112 0.76 -3.31 6.45
C LYS A 112 0.25 -3.59 7.86
N LEU A 113 -1.04 -3.34 8.08
CA LEU A 113 -1.75 -3.81 9.27
C LEU A 113 -1.88 -5.33 9.21
N THR A 114 -1.64 -5.98 10.34
CA THR A 114 -1.81 -7.42 10.50
C THR A 114 -2.78 -7.74 11.64
N TYR A 115 -3.50 -8.84 11.51
CA TYR A 115 -4.49 -9.29 12.49
C TYR A 115 -4.32 -10.78 12.82
N PRO A 116 -4.61 -11.17 14.08
CA PRO A 116 -4.67 -12.57 14.46
C PRO A 116 -5.96 -13.23 13.95
N LEU A 117 -5.86 -14.49 13.52
CA LEU A 117 -6.99 -15.39 13.26
C LEU A 117 -6.92 -16.54 14.25
N ASN A 118 -7.92 -16.63 15.14
CA ASN A 118 -8.05 -17.72 16.09
C ASN A 118 -9.00 -18.77 15.54
N ILE A 119 -8.58 -20.04 15.52
CA ILE A 119 -9.38 -21.15 14.99
C ILE A 119 -9.59 -22.18 16.10
N THR A 120 -10.85 -22.58 16.27
CA THR A 120 -11.25 -23.57 17.26
C THR A 120 -12.05 -24.70 16.59
N VAL A 121 -11.93 -25.90 17.14
CA VAL A 121 -12.69 -27.09 16.72
C VAL A 121 -13.58 -27.51 17.87
N ASN A 122 -14.86 -27.76 17.56
CA ASN A 122 -15.84 -28.16 18.56
C ASN A 122 -16.67 -29.35 18.07
N PRO A 123 -16.73 -30.47 18.81
CA PRO A 123 -15.95 -30.78 20.02
C PRO A 123 -14.44 -30.89 19.75
N GLU A 124 -13.61 -30.73 20.78
CA GLU A 124 -12.15 -30.83 20.60
C GLU A 124 -11.74 -32.25 20.12
N GLY A 125 -10.82 -32.32 19.15
CA GLY A 125 -10.30 -33.59 18.61
C GLY A 125 -11.21 -34.30 17.60
N THR A 126 -12.36 -33.75 17.22
CA THR A 126 -13.26 -34.37 16.24
C THR A 126 -12.89 -34.05 14.79
N GLY A 127 -12.07 -33.02 14.59
CA GLY A 127 -11.62 -32.57 13.28
C GLY A 127 -10.43 -31.64 13.33
N THR A 128 -10.02 -31.18 12.16
CA THR A 128 -9.03 -30.12 11.98
C THR A 128 -9.59 -29.06 11.05
N VAL A 129 -9.07 -27.85 11.21
CA VAL A 129 -9.29 -26.76 10.24
C VAL A 129 -7.93 -26.41 9.68
N THR A 130 -7.78 -26.56 8.37
CA THR A 130 -6.56 -26.15 7.67
C THR A 130 -6.81 -24.78 7.04
N PRO A 131 -6.18 -23.71 7.56
CA PRO A 131 -6.18 -22.43 6.88
C PRO A 131 -5.21 -22.48 5.70
N GLU A 132 -5.71 -22.24 4.50
CA GLU A 132 -4.90 -22.00 3.32
C GLU A 132 -4.99 -20.52 2.97
N LEU A 133 -3.88 -19.81 3.22
CA LEU A 133 -3.67 -18.49 2.64
C LEU A 133 -3.70 -18.65 1.12
N VAL A 134 -4.65 -18.00 0.45
CA VAL A 134 -4.66 -17.94 -1.02
C VAL A 134 -3.40 -17.21 -1.53
N ILE A 135 -2.70 -16.45 -0.66
CA ILE A 135 -1.36 -15.87 -0.92
C ILE A 135 -0.50 -15.95 0.36
N LYS A 136 0.61 -16.71 0.30
CA LYS A 136 1.46 -17.14 1.42
C LYS A 136 2.31 -16.00 2.04
N ALA A 137 2.26 -15.80 3.37
CA ALA A 137 3.42 -15.68 4.31
C ALA A 137 3.03 -15.07 5.68
N GLY A 138 3.34 -15.77 6.79
CA GLY A 138 3.34 -15.21 8.16
C GLY A 138 2.34 -15.85 9.13
N LYS A 139 2.61 -15.75 10.44
CA LYS A 139 1.66 -16.14 11.51
C LYS A 139 0.54 -15.11 11.70
N ASP A 140 0.72 -13.91 11.16
CA ASP A 140 -0.26 -12.84 11.18
C ASP A 140 -0.82 -12.64 9.77
N TYR A 141 -2.13 -12.45 9.66
CA TYR A 141 -2.82 -12.25 8.37
C TYR A 141 -2.88 -10.75 8.06
N GLU A 142 -2.46 -10.34 6.86
CA GLU A 142 -2.48 -8.91 6.48
C GLU A 142 -3.92 -8.44 6.25
N HIS A 143 -4.20 -7.17 6.58
CA HIS A 143 -5.49 -6.53 6.28
C HIS A 143 -5.83 -6.66 4.79
N GLY A 144 -7.05 -7.07 4.48
CA GLY A 144 -7.57 -7.25 3.13
C GLY A 144 -7.24 -8.61 2.51
N GLN A 145 -6.50 -9.49 3.20
CA GLN A 145 -6.29 -10.86 2.71
C GLN A 145 -7.57 -11.69 2.84
N THR A 146 -7.79 -12.58 1.88
CA THR A 146 -8.82 -13.62 1.94
C THR A 146 -8.16 -14.95 2.25
N VAL A 147 -8.67 -15.64 3.27
CA VAL A 147 -8.20 -16.95 3.73
C VAL A 147 -9.24 -18.00 3.37
N ARG A 148 -8.82 -19.14 2.81
CA ARG A 148 -9.70 -20.28 2.56
C ARG A 148 -9.57 -21.27 3.72
N LEU A 149 -10.66 -21.53 4.42
CA LEU A 149 -10.72 -22.46 5.54
C LEU A 149 -11.37 -23.77 5.10
N THR A 150 -10.69 -24.90 5.33
CA THR A 150 -11.22 -26.23 5.06
C THR A 150 -11.34 -27.00 6.38
N ALA A 151 -12.56 -27.38 6.74
CA ALA A 151 -12.84 -28.26 7.88
C ALA A 151 -12.78 -29.72 7.44
N THR A 152 -11.97 -30.54 8.12
CA THR A 152 -11.84 -31.97 7.81
C THR A 152 -12.09 -32.79 9.08
N PRO A 153 -13.08 -33.70 9.11
CA PRO A 153 -13.28 -34.57 10.27
C PRO A 153 -12.11 -35.55 10.37
N THR A 154 -11.62 -35.75 11.59
CA THR A 154 -10.51 -36.70 11.87
C THR A 154 -10.99 -37.92 12.63
N THR A 155 -12.11 -37.81 13.33
CA THR A 155 -12.70 -38.88 14.12
C THR A 155 -13.76 -39.62 13.33
N ALA A 156 -13.67 -40.95 13.30
CA ALA A 156 -14.67 -41.79 12.65
C ALA A 156 -16.05 -41.56 13.27
N GLY A 157 -17.06 -41.42 12.42
CA GLY A 157 -18.42 -41.14 12.85
C GLY A 157 -18.70 -39.67 13.15
N TYR A 158 -17.79 -38.73 12.87
CA TYR A 158 -18.07 -37.28 12.93
C TYR A 158 -18.07 -36.67 11.53
N LEU A 159 -18.93 -35.66 11.33
CA LEU A 159 -19.02 -34.86 10.11
C LEU A 159 -18.99 -33.37 10.47
N PHE A 160 -18.39 -32.56 9.59
CA PHE A 160 -18.49 -31.10 9.68
C PHE A 160 -19.97 -30.69 9.49
N THR A 161 -20.46 -29.81 10.35
CA THR A 161 -21.84 -29.30 10.28
C THR A 161 -21.88 -27.88 9.75
N ASP A 162 -21.17 -26.97 10.42
CA ASP A 162 -21.25 -25.54 10.17
C ASP A 162 -20.05 -24.79 10.77
N TRP A 163 -19.82 -23.59 10.23
CA TRP A 163 -18.92 -22.60 10.81
C TRP A 163 -19.66 -21.73 11.82
N GLY A 164 -18.94 -21.27 12.85
CA GLY A 164 -19.38 -20.25 13.79
C GLY A 164 -18.32 -19.17 14.02
N GLY A 165 -18.70 -18.14 14.78
CA GLY A 165 -17.88 -16.95 15.02
C GLY A 165 -18.00 -15.94 13.87
N ASP A 166 -16.88 -15.54 13.29
CA ASP A 166 -16.80 -14.63 12.15
C ASP A 166 -17.08 -15.30 10.78
N LEU A 167 -17.42 -16.59 10.78
CA LEU A 167 -17.99 -17.32 9.65
C LEU A 167 -19.34 -17.94 10.04
N SER A 168 -20.15 -18.30 9.04
CA SER A 168 -21.42 -18.99 9.23
C SER A 168 -21.75 -19.91 8.07
N GLY A 169 -22.71 -20.82 8.29
CA GLY A 169 -23.19 -21.75 7.27
C GLY A 169 -22.31 -23.01 7.14
N SER A 170 -22.69 -23.87 6.20
CA SER A 170 -22.12 -25.21 6.04
C SER A 170 -21.25 -25.37 4.78
N GLU A 171 -20.93 -24.28 4.09
CA GLU A 171 -20.05 -24.31 2.92
C GLU A 171 -18.63 -24.68 3.34
N ASN A 172 -18.04 -25.68 2.69
CA ASN A 172 -16.71 -26.16 3.03
C ASN A 172 -16.00 -26.66 1.76
N PRO A 173 -14.89 -26.04 1.33
CA PRO A 173 -14.17 -24.92 1.97
C PRO A 173 -14.94 -23.60 2.00
N ALA A 174 -14.64 -22.72 2.96
CA ALA A 174 -15.21 -21.36 3.08
C ALA A 174 -14.13 -20.27 2.95
N GLU A 175 -14.51 -19.09 2.44
CA GLU A 175 -13.63 -17.93 2.33
C GLU A 175 -13.91 -16.90 3.43
N LEU A 176 -12.85 -16.32 4.01
CA LEU A 176 -12.91 -15.31 5.07
C LEU A 176 -12.02 -14.11 4.72
N LEU A 177 -12.60 -12.92 4.69
CA LEU A 177 -11.86 -11.65 4.57
C LEU A 177 -11.31 -11.22 5.94
N ILE A 178 -10.02 -10.90 5.98
CA ILE A 178 -9.34 -10.37 7.16
C ILE A 178 -9.32 -8.84 7.10
N ASP A 179 -10.33 -8.19 7.68
CA ASP A 179 -10.40 -6.72 7.85
C ASP A 179 -10.27 -6.28 9.32
N SER A 180 -10.24 -7.25 10.24
CA SER A 180 -10.08 -7.08 11.69
C SER A 180 -9.50 -8.36 12.29
N ALA A 181 -9.28 -8.39 13.60
CA ALA A 181 -9.09 -9.66 14.32
C ALA A 181 -10.30 -10.57 14.07
N LYS A 182 -10.05 -11.86 13.81
CA LYS A 182 -11.07 -12.87 13.49
C LYS A 182 -11.01 -14.08 14.42
N SER A 183 -12.17 -14.67 14.70
CA SER A 183 -12.35 -15.90 15.46
C SER A 183 -13.35 -16.81 14.75
N VAL A 184 -12.92 -18.01 14.37
CA VAL A 184 -13.75 -19.00 13.68
C VAL A 184 -13.80 -20.30 14.47
N THR A 185 -14.98 -20.91 14.54
CA THR A 185 -15.19 -22.25 15.10
C THR A 185 -15.70 -23.17 14.00
N ALA A 186 -15.08 -24.34 13.82
CA ALA A 186 -15.64 -25.42 13.02
C ALA A 186 -16.41 -26.38 13.93
N ASN A 187 -17.70 -26.51 13.69
CA ASN A 187 -18.56 -27.42 14.43
C ASN A 187 -18.63 -28.77 13.71
N PHE A 188 -18.53 -29.84 14.50
CA PHE A 188 -18.67 -31.21 14.05
C PHE A 188 -19.72 -31.92 14.90
N ALA A 189 -20.45 -32.86 14.30
CA ALA A 189 -21.42 -33.68 15.00
C ALA A 189 -21.29 -35.14 14.59
N GLU A 190 -21.77 -36.03 15.46
CA GLU A 190 -21.85 -37.45 15.14
C GLU A 190 -22.78 -37.68 13.95
N ALA A 191 -22.30 -38.49 13.00
CA ALA A 191 -23.07 -38.99 11.89
C ALA A 191 -24.17 -39.91 12.45
N LYS A 192 -25.39 -39.41 12.53
CA LYS A 192 -26.56 -40.25 12.82
C LYS A 192 -26.82 -41.15 11.62
N MET A 193 -26.48 -42.43 11.78
CA MET A 193 -26.88 -43.48 10.83
C MET A 193 -28.35 -43.84 11.12
N GLU A 194 -29.27 -43.43 10.25
CA GLU A 194 -30.62 -44.00 10.27
C GLU A 194 -30.57 -45.40 9.66
N ILE A 195 -30.66 -46.43 10.50
CA ILE A 195 -30.88 -47.79 10.00
C ILE A 195 -32.34 -47.86 9.53
N VAL A 196 -32.55 -47.78 8.21
CA VAL A 196 -33.85 -48.09 7.62
C VAL A 196 -34.06 -49.60 7.74
N THR A 197 -34.72 -50.02 8.82
CA THR A 197 -35.22 -51.39 8.91
C THR A 197 -36.46 -51.49 8.01
N GLN A 198 -36.29 -52.07 6.83
CA GLN A 198 -37.44 -52.45 6.03
C GLN A 198 -38.17 -53.59 6.75
N PRO A 199 -39.47 -53.47 7.06
CA PRO A 199 -40.21 -54.58 7.67
C PRO A 199 -40.12 -55.79 6.72
N ALA A 200 -39.77 -56.95 7.28
CA ALA A 200 -39.77 -58.20 6.55
C ALA A 200 -41.15 -58.35 5.88
N ALA A 201 -41.18 -58.34 4.55
CA ALA A 201 -42.41 -58.64 3.83
C ALA A 201 -42.88 -60.03 4.29
N SER A 202 -44.10 -60.08 4.82
CA SER A 202 -44.76 -61.34 5.13
C SER A 202 -44.83 -62.18 3.86
N ILE A 203 -44.11 -63.31 3.82
CA ILE A 203 -44.25 -64.32 2.77
C ILE A 203 -45.51 -65.18 2.94
N ALA A 204 -46.49 -64.75 3.76
CA ALA A 204 -47.78 -65.42 3.87
C ALA A 204 -48.62 -65.15 2.61
N GLY A 205 -48.42 -65.97 1.57
CA GLY A 205 -49.27 -65.91 0.37
C GLY A 205 -48.73 -66.63 -0.87
N GLN A 206 -47.48 -67.11 -0.89
CA GLN A 206 -47.02 -67.93 -2.01
C GLN A 206 -47.50 -69.36 -1.82
N THR A 207 -48.65 -69.65 -2.43
CA THR A 207 -49.14 -71.00 -2.66
C THR A 207 -48.06 -71.80 -3.40
N LEU A 208 -47.66 -72.95 -2.85
CA LEU A 208 -46.87 -73.97 -3.51
C LEU A 208 -47.59 -74.42 -4.80
N GLY A 209 -47.26 -73.76 -5.91
CA GLY A 209 -47.79 -74.07 -7.23
C GLY A 209 -46.95 -75.15 -7.91
N GLY A 210 -47.45 -76.38 -7.88
CA GLY A 210 -47.19 -77.41 -8.90
C GLY A 210 -45.87 -78.16 -8.79
N PHE A 211 -45.91 -79.38 -8.25
CA PHE A 211 -44.94 -80.40 -8.61
C PHE A 211 -45.19 -80.83 -10.07
N PRO A 212 -44.22 -80.70 -11.00
CA PRO A 212 -44.32 -81.41 -12.27
C PRO A 212 -43.95 -82.89 -12.04
N THR A 213 -44.93 -83.78 -12.20
CA THR A 213 -44.66 -85.21 -12.41
C THR A 213 -44.33 -85.42 -13.88
N VAL A 214 -43.14 -85.90 -14.22
CA VAL A 214 -42.90 -86.56 -15.52
C VAL A 214 -41.92 -87.72 -15.40
N LYS A 215 -42.51 -88.90 -15.64
CA LYS A 215 -42.02 -90.22 -16.08
C LYS A 215 -40.90 -90.93 -15.33
#